data_AF-A0AAV8VCE5-F1
#
_entry.id   AF-A0AAV8VCE5-F1
#
_cell.length_a   1.000
_cell.length_b   1.000
_cell.length_c   1.000
_cell.angle_alpha   90.00
_cell.angle_beta   90.00
_cell.angle_gamma   90.00
#
_symmetry.space_group_name_H-M   'P 1'
#
loop_
_entity.id
_entity.type
_entity.pdbx_description
1 polymer ?
#
loop_
_entity_poly.entity_id
_entity_poly.type
_entity_poly.pdbx_seq_one_letter_code
_entity_poly.pdbx_strand_id
1 'polypeptide(L)'
;MTARGCALLNYTYTHNDLTILGPTEPTYYAPNHLPDVLDIAILKSVPVGDQISAEYEGSTAHNPVLLDVGLRQRNVGIFTRRFTDWGRFRAEMQRNTAIPVIETTDDLEAAILSLETDIKYAMTQTTTETEIPRLAISRQTLPDGIKQLIRDRRRLKRLATRTRLP
;
A
#
# COMPACT_ATOMS: atom_id res chain seq x y z
N MET A 1 12.59 13.17 1.75
CA MET A 1 11.27 13.27 1.10
C MET A 1 11.07 14.72 0.69
N THR A 2 10.67 15.01 -0.56
CA THR A 2 10.60 16.38 -1.08
C THR A 2 9.30 17.07 -0.65
N ALA A 3 9.29 18.41 -0.56
CA ALA A 3 8.10 19.18 -0.17
C ALA A 3 6.87 18.88 -1.07
N ARG A 4 7.11 18.62 -2.36
CA ARG A 4 6.05 18.23 -3.33
C ARG A 4 5.52 16.82 -3.06
N GLY A 5 6.39 15.87 -2.70
CA GLY A 5 5.98 14.52 -2.31
C GLY A 5 5.13 14.53 -1.03
N CYS A 6 5.49 15.34 -0.04
CA CYS A 6 4.69 15.51 1.18
C CYS A 6 3.31 16.11 0.90
N ALA A 7 3.22 17.08 -0.02
CA ALA A 7 1.94 17.66 -0.41
C ALA A 7 1.02 16.64 -1.09
N LEU A 8 1.56 15.82 -2.00
CA LEU A 8 0.80 14.74 -2.65
C LEU A 8 0.34 13.68 -1.63
N LEU A 9 1.21 13.29 -0.70
CA LEU A 9 0.86 12.34 0.36
C LEU A 9 -0.25 12.89 1.26
N ASN A 10 -0.14 14.14 1.70
CA ASN A 10 -1.18 14.78 2.53
C ASN A 10 -2.52 14.85 1.81
N TYR A 11 -2.51 15.10 0.49
CA TYR A 11 -3.73 15.09 -0.31
C TYR A 11 -4.44 13.73 -0.27
N THR A 12 -3.69 12.62 -0.32
CA THR A 12 -4.29 11.28 -0.22
C THR A 12 -4.91 10.96 1.14
N TYR A 13 -4.37 11.51 2.24
CA TYR A 13 -4.99 11.32 3.56
C TYR A 13 -6.37 11.96 3.68
N THR A 14 -6.70 12.90 2.79
CA THR A 14 -8.01 13.56 2.75
C THR A 14 -8.96 12.98 1.70
N HIS A 15 -8.50 12.02 0.88
CA HIS A 15 -9.24 11.46 -0.24
C HIS A 15 -9.13 9.92 -0.26
N ASN A 16 -10.07 9.25 0.41
CA ASN A 16 -10.09 7.80 0.56
C ASN A 16 -10.42 7.03 -0.74
N ASP A 17 -10.81 7.73 -1.80
CA ASP A 17 -11.15 7.18 -3.11
C ASP A 17 -9.95 7.16 -4.07
N LEU A 18 -8.77 7.60 -3.61
CA LEU A 18 -7.54 7.62 -4.39
C LEU A 18 -6.62 6.45 -4.08
N THR A 19 -6.11 5.82 -5.13
CA THR A 19 -5.02 4.86 -5.06
C THR A 19 -3.80 5.45 -5.77
N ILE A 20 -2.67 5.55 -5.07
CA ILE A 20 -1.38 5.90 -5.67
C ILE A 20 -0.57 4.63 -5.89
N LEU A 21 -0.09 4.45 -7.12
CA LEU A 21 0.72 3.33 -7.54
C LEU A 21 2.05 3.86 -8.10
N GLY A 22 3.15 3.32 -7.61
CA GLY A 22 4.48 3.52 -8.18
C GLY A 22 5.13 2.16 -8.46
N PRO A 23 5.88 2.01 -9.55
CA PRO A 23 6.66 0.79 -9.78
C PRO A 23 7.74 0.61 -8.70
N THR A 24 8.16 -0.63 -8.49
CA THR A 24 9.25 -0.96 -7.56
C THR A 24 10.62 -0.61 -8.12
N GLU A 25 10.73 -0.50 -9.44
CA GLU A 25 11.94 -0.11 -10.15
C GLU A 25 11.96 1.40 -10.42
N PRO A 26 13.14 2.03 -10.44
CA PRO A 26 13.25 3.45 -10.78
C PRO A 26 12.70 3.74 -12.17
N THR A 27 11.97 4.85 -12.28
CA THR A 27 11.42 5.37 -13.54
C THR A 27 12.28 6.47 -14.12
N TYR A 28 13.18 7.06 -13.34
CA TYR A 28 14.07 8.13 -13.79
C TYR A 28 15.54 7.84 -13.45
N TYR A 29 16.42 8.06 -14.42
CA TYR A 29 17.87 7.90 -14.31
C TYR A 29 18.54 9.18 -14.81
N ALA A 30 19.10 9.96 -13.89
CA ALA A 30 19.87 11.16 -14.22
C ALA A 30 21.39 10.88 -14.12
N PRO A 31 22.24 11.53 -14.95
CA PRO A 31 23.69 11.35 -14.87
C PRO A 31 24.30 11.69 -13.51
N ASN A 32 23.70 12.63 -12.78
CA ASN A 32 24.22 13.18 -11.52
C ASN A 32 23.30 12.93 -10.32
N HIS A 33 22.30 12.06 -10.44
CA HIS A 33 21.35 11.76 -9.37
C HIS A 33 21.18 10.24 -9.23
N LEU A 34 20.84 9.79 -8.03
CA LEU A 34 20.45 8.41 -7.83
C LEU A 34 19.16 8.13 -8.61
N PRO A 35 19.02 6.92 -9.19
CA PRO A 35 17.77 6.52 -9.81
C PRO A 35 16.59 6.66 -8.85
N ASP A 36 15.47 7.19 -9.32
CA ASP A 36 14.30 7.48 -8.50
C ASP A 36 12.99 7.11 -9.21
N VAL A 37 11.90 7.01 -8.45
CA VAL A 37 10.54 6.81 -8.95
C VAL A 37 9.83 8.16 -8.97
N LEU A 38 9.72 8.75 -10.16
CA LEU A 38 9.04 10.03 -10.36
C LEU A 38 7.72 9.86 -11.12
N ASP A 39 7.68 8.90 -12.04
CA ASP A 39 6.49 8.55 -12.80
C ASP A 39 5.62 7.57 -12.01
N ILE A 40 4.41 8.01 -11.65
CA ILE A 40 3.44 7.30 -10.81
C ILE A 40 2.04 7.35 -11.44
N ALA A 41 1.18 6.41 -11.07
CA ALA A 41 -0.23 6.43 -11.44
C ALA A 41 -1.12 6.82 -10.24
N ILE A 42 -2.15 7.62 -10.50
CA ILE A 42 -3.17 7.99 -9.52
C ILE A 42 -4.52 7.55 -10.08
N LEU A 43 -5.22 6.69 -9.35
CA LEU A 43 -6.52 6.16 -9.72
C LEU A 43 -7.58 6.71 -8.78
N LYS A 44 -8.77 7.04 -9.31
CA LYS A 44 -9.91 7.51 -8.52
C LYS A 44 -11.08 6.54 -8.70
N SER A 45 -11.49 5.87 -7.62
CA SER A 45 -12.64 4.95 -7.62
C SER A 45 -12.54 3.83 -8.66
N VAL A 46 -11.34 3.32 -8.95
CA VAL A 46 -11.11 2.23 -9.90
C VAL A 46 -10.80 0.94 -9.13
N PRO A 47 -11.73 -0.03 -9.04
CA PRO A 47 -11.55 -1.28 -8.32
C PRO A 47 -10.87 -2.33 -9.22
N VAL A 48 -9.58 -2.18 -9.47
CA VAL A 48 -8.83 -3.05 -10.40
C VAL A 48 -7.61 -3.66 -9.69
N GLY A 49 -7.09 -4.78 -10.21
CA GLY A 49 -5.85 -5.37 -9.72
C GLY A 49 -4.67 -4.50 -10.16
N ASP A 50 -4.03 -3.87 -9.20
CA ASP A 50 -3.06 -2.80 -9.43
C ASP A 50 -1.66 -3.35 -9.68
N GLN A 51 -1.37 -3.80 -10.90
CA GLN A 51 0.00 -4.10 -11.31
C GLN A 51 0.58 -2.92 -12.09
N ILE A 52 1.58 -2.29 -11.48
CA ILE A 52 2.39 -1.22 -12.08
C ILE A 52 3.85 -1.69 -12.14
N SER A 53 4.53 -1.44 -13.26
CA SER A 53 5.95 -1.77 -13.42
C SER A 53 6.65 -0.76 -14.33
N ALA A 54 7.94 -0.52 -14.09
CA ALA A 54 8.77 0.23 -15.02
C ALA A 54 9.42 -0.73 -16.02
N GLU A 55 9.31 -0.46 -17.31
CA GLU A 55 9.99 -1.22 -18.35
C GLU A 55 11.27 -0.49 -18.76
N TYR A 56 12.41 -1.17 -18.65
CA TYR A 56 13.67 -0.60 -19.12
C TYR A 56 13.71 -0.56 -20.65
N GLU A 57 13.63 0.64 -21.21
CA GLU A 57 13.73 0.89 -22.65
C GLU A 57 15.15 1.29 -23.08
N GLY A 58 15.91 1.95 -22.18
CA GLY A 58 17.32 2.31 -22.40
C GLY A 58 17.56 3.40 -23.46
N SER A 59 16.50 4.01 -24.00
CA SER A 59 16.54 5.04 -25.04
C SER A 59 16.43 6.46 -24.49
N THR A 60 15.92 6.64 -23.26
CA THR A 60 15.76 7.95 -22.61
C THR A 60 16.14 7.90 -21.13
N ALA A 61 16.19 9.06 -20.47
CA ALA A 61 16.39 9.16 -19.02
C ALA A 61 15.18 8.65 -18.20
N HIS A 62 14.02 8.45 -18.84
CA HIS A 62 12.83 7.89 -18.22
C HIS A 62 12.53 6.49 -18.75
N ASN A 63 12.23 5.57 -17.84
CA ASN A 63 11.67 4.27 -18.18
C ASN A 63 10.15 4.40 -18.27
N PRO A 64 9.51 3.92 -19.36
CA PRO A 64 8.07 3.89 -19.45
C PRO A 64 7.44 3.07 -18.32
N VAL A 65 6.30 3.55 -17.83
CA VAL A 65 5.49 2.87 -16.82
C VAL A 65 4.36 2.14 -17.52
N LEU A 66 4.22 0.85 -17.22
CA LEU A 66 3.08 0.05 -17.62
C LEU A 66 2.11 -0.08 -16.44
N LEU A 67 0.84 0.20 -16.72
CA LEU A 67 -0.27 0.03 -15.77
C LEU A 67 -1.29 -0.91 -16.39
N ASP A 68 -1.49 -2.07 -15.78
CA ASP A 68 -2.50 -3.03 -16.22
C ASP A 68 -3.86 -2.71 -15.59
N VAL A 69 -4.73 -2.06 -16.37
CA VAL A 69 -6.10 -1.74 -15.94
C VAL A 69 -7.08 -2.80 -16.48
N GLY A 70 -7.30 -3.85 -15.70
CA GLY A 70 -8.53 -4.65 -15.78
C GLY A 70 -8.33 -6.16 -15.78
N LEU A 71 -8.93 -6.83 -14.79
CA LEU A 71 -9.48 -8.18 -14.90
C LEU A 71 -10.69 -8.26 -13.97
N ARG A 72 -11.86 -8.68 -14.46
CA ARG A 72 -13.10 -8.85 -13.67
C ARG A 72 -12.81 -9.70 -12.42
N GLN A 73 -12.78 -9.05 -11.27
CA GLN A 73 -12.57 -9.66 -9.97
C GLN A 73 -13.87 -10.42 -9.60
N ARG A 74 -13.83 -11.75 -9.49
CA ARG A 74 -14.93 -12.48 -8.84
C ARG A 74 -14.78 -12.26 -7.33
N ASN A 75 -15.78 -11.68 -6.69
CA ASN A 75 -15.86 -11.56 -5.23
C ASN A 75 -15.71 -12.96 -4.60
N VAL A 76 -14.70 -13.17 -3.77
CA VAL A 76 -14.49 -14.45 -3.05
C VAL A 76 -14.82 -14.32 -1.55
N GLY A 77 -15.40 -13.20 -1.14
CA GLY A 77 -15.93 -12.98 0.21
C GLY A 77 -15.53 -11.61 0.78
N ILE A 78 -16.03 -11.33 1.99
CA ILE A 78 -15.76 -10.10 2.75
C ILE A 78 -14.91 -10.47 3.95
N PHE A 79 -13.90 -9.65 4.28
CA PHE A 79 -13.21 -9.73 5.58
C PHE A 79 -13.19 -8.37 6.26
N THR A 80 -13.22 -8.37 7.59
CA THR A 80 -13.18 -7.13 8.38
C THR A 80 -11.73 -6.69 8.57
N ARG A 81 -11.36 -5.56 7.97
CA ARG A 81 -10.10 -4.86 8.31
C ARG A 81 -10.35 -3.97 9.52
N ARG A 82 -9.53 -4.12 10.55
CA ARG A 82 -9.48 -3.20 11.69
C ARG A 82 -8.32 -2.23 11.51
N PHE A 83 -8.58 -0.93 11.71
CA PHE A 83 -7.57 0.12 11.74
C PHE A 83 -7.76 0.96 12.99
N THR A 84 -6.72 1.11 13.81
CA THR A 84 -6.74 1.94 15.02
C THR A 84 -5.90 3.20 14.80
N ASP A 85 -6.50 4.37 14.97
CA ASP A 85 -5.77 5.64 15.00
C ASP A 85 -5.07 5.80 16.35
N TRP A 86 -3.78 5.46 16.39
CA TRP A 86 -2.97 5.51 17.61
C TRP A 86 -2.74 6.94 18.14
N GLY A 87 -2.78 7.95 17.26
CA GLY A 87 -2.68 9.35 17.68
C GLY A 87 -3.92 9.78 18.45
N ARG A 88 -5.09 9.45 17.90
CA ARG A 88 -6.38 9.67 18.57
C ARG A 88 -6.53 8.82 19.81
N PHE A 89 -6.08 7.56 19.78
CA PHE A 89 -6.09 6.66 20.96
C PHE A 89 -5.29 7.26 22.11
N ARG A 90 -4.08 7.75 21.83
CA ARG A 90 -3.25 8.43 22.84
C ARG A 90 -3.96 9.66 23.41
N ALA A 91 -4.59 10.46 22.56
CA ALA A 91 -5.33 11.64 23.01
C ALA A 91 -6.54 11.28 23.89
N GLU A 92 -7.27 10.19 23.57
CA GLU A 92 -8.37 9.70 24.41
C GLU A 92 -7.88 9.18 25.76
N MET A 93 -6.82 8.38 25.79
CA MET A 93 -6.23 7.90 27.04
C MET A 93 -5.76 9.07 27.90
N GLN A 94 -5.10 10.08 27.31
CA GLN A 94 -4.67 11.27 28.05
C GLN A 94 -5.83 12.09 28.63
N ARG A 95 -7.01 12.06 28.00
CA ARG A 95 -8.21 12.72 28.52
C ARG A 95 -8.85 11.95 29.67
N ASN A 96 -8.87 10.62 29.59
CA ASN A 96 -9.67 9.80 30.48
C ASN A 96 -8.88 9.19 31.65
N THR A 97 -7.56 9.12 31.58
CA THR A 97 -6.76 8.44 32.62
C THR A 97 -6.28 9.43 33.70
N ALA A 98 -7.16 9.73 34.66
CA ALA A 98 -6.72 10.29 35.93
C ALA A 98 -6.10 9.16 36.79
N ILE A 99 -4.94 9.40 37.40
CA ILE A 99 -4.32 8.41 38.30
C ILE A 99 -5.04 8.49 39.65
N PRO A 100 -5.74 7.42 40.10
CA PRO A 100 -6.41 7.43 41.39
C PRO A 100 -5.39 7.24 42.52
N VAL A 101 -5.76 7.70 43.73
CA VAL A 101 -5.03 7.38 44.96
C VAL A 101 -5.41 5.97 45.39
N ILE A 102 -4.43 5.13 45.69
CA ILE A 102 -4.64 3.73 46.08
C ILE A 102 -4.13 3.56 47.51
N GLU A 103 -5.05 3.30 48.45
CA GLU A 103 -4.71 3.10 49.87
C GLU A 103 -5.07 1.68 50.34
N THR A 104 -6.01 1.03 49.67
CA THR A 104 -6.48 -0.32 49.98
C THR A 104 -6.38 -1.27 48.77
N THR A 105 -6.51 -2.56 49.03
CA THR A 105 -6.65 -3.57 47.97
C THR A 105 -7.91 -3.38 47.13
N ASP A 106 -8.99 -2.88 47.73
CA ASP A 106 -10.24 -2.63 47.01
C ASP A 106 -10.10 -1.44 46.05
N ASP A 107 -9.36 -0.40 46.46
CA ASP A 107 -9.02 0.73 45.59
C ASP A 107 -8.15 0.28 44.40
N LEU A 108 -7.23 -0.66 44.64
CA LEU A 108 -6.38 -1.23 43.59
C LEU A 108 -7.23 -1.97 42.54
N GLU A 109 -8.14 -2.83 42.97
CA GLU A 109 -9.05 -3.56 42.07
C GLU A 109 -9.97 -2.60 41.30
N ALA A 110 -10.48 -1.56 41.97
CA ALA A 110 -11.29 -0.53 41.33
C ALA A 110 -10.50 0.25 40.28
N ALA A 111 -9.24 0.60 40.56
CA ALA A 111 -8.35 1.28 39.63
C ALA A 111 -8.02 0.41 38.39
N ILE A 112 -7.80 -0.88 38.59
CA ILE A 112 -7.59 -1.85 37.49
C ILE A 112 -8.83 -1.91 36.60
N LEU A 113 -10.01 -2.05 37.19
CA LEU A 113 -11.26 -2.12 36.44
C LEU A 113 -11.53 -0.82 35.64
N SER A 114 -11.24 0.34 36.25
CA SER A 114 -11.34 1.64 35.59
C SER A 114 -10.39 1.70 34.39
N LEU A 115 -9.12 1.34 34.58
CA LEU A 115 -8.12 1.35 33.51
C LEU A 115 -8.52 0.43 32.36
N GLU A 116 -9.00 -0.79 32.65
CA GLU A 116 -9.49 -1.69 31.62
C GLU A 116 -10.65 -1.09 30.83
N THR A 117 -11.56 -0.43 31.54
CA THR A 117 -12.73 0.23 30.95
C THR A 117 -12.30 1.35 30.02
N ASP A 118 -11.35 2.19 30.46
CA ASP A 118 -10.81 3.30 29.69
C ASP A 118 -10.08 2.80 28.43
N ILE A 119 -9.29 1.74 28.54
CA ILE A 119 -8.59 1.13 27.39
C ILE A 119 -9.59 0.59 26.38
N LYS A 120 -10.61 -0.17 26.84
CA LYS A 120 -11.66 -0.72 25.97
C LYS A 120 -12.44 0.41 25.29
N TYR A 121 -12.80 1.45 26.04
CA TYR A 121 -13.48 2.62 25.51
C TYR A 121 -12.63 3.34 24.46
N ALA A 122 -11.38 3.69 24.78
CA ALA A 122 -10.48 4.35 23.84
C ALA A 122 -10.25 3.52 22.58
N MET A 123 -10.08 2.20 22.71
CA MET A 123 -9.96 1.29 21.56
C MET A 123 -11.19 1.32 20.66
N THR A 124 -12.39 1.28 21.23
CA THR A 124 -13.64 1.31 20.44
C THR A 124 -13.85 2.66 19.74
N GLN A 125 -13.50 3.78 20.37
CA GLN A 125 -13.66 5.11 19.77
C GLN A 125 -12.65 5.42 18.66
N THR A 126 -11.52 4.70 18.65
CA THR A 126 -10.38 5.01 17.77
C THR A 126 -10.06 3.91 16.78
N THR A 127 -10.72 2.75 16.90
CA THR A 127 -10.65 1.66 15.93
C THR A 127 -11.82 1.73 14.98
N THR A 128 -11.52 1.88 13.70
CA THR A 128 -12.50 1.72 12.62
C THR A 128 -12.42 0.31 12.08
N GLU A 129 -13.58 -0.33 11.97
CA GLU A 129 -13.73 -1.57 11.22
C GLU A 129 -14.27 -1.26 9.84
N THR A 130 -13.68 -1.83 8.81
CA THR A 130 -14.15 -1.69 7.45
C THR A 130 -14.20 -3.05 6.81
N GLU A 131 -15.35 -3.40 6.27
CA GLU A 131 -15.51 -4.58 5.44
C GLU A 131 -14.78 -4.36 4.12
N ILE A 132 -13.80 -5.23 3.83
CA ILE A 132 -13.02 -5.18 2.61
C ILE A 132 -13.24 -6.48 1.83
N PRO A 133 -13.53 -6.39 0.53
CA PRO A 133 -13.61 -7.59 -0.31
C PRO A 133 -12.26 -8.30 -0.36
N ARG A 134 -12.27 -9.62 -0.13
CA ARG A 134 -11.11 -10.48 -0.28
C ARG A 134 -10.96 -10.86 -1.75
N LEU A 135 -9.90 -10.36 -2.38
CA LEU A 135 -9.61 -10.61 -3.78
C LEU A 135 -8.81 -11.91 -3.94
N ALA A 136 -9.39 -12.91 -4.61
CA ALA A 136 -8.60 -14.05 -5.04
C ALA A 136 -7.81 -13.67 -6.29
N ILE A 137 -6.48 -13.76 -6.20
CA ILE A 137 -5.59 -13.61 -7.36
C ILE A 137 -5.79 -14.85 -8.24
N SER A 138 -6.70 -14.78 -9.19
CA SER A 138 -6.70 -15.73 -10.30
C SER A 138 -5.49 -15.41 -11.16
N ARG A 139 -4.42 -16.21 -11.05
CA ARG A 139 -3.38 -16.24 -12.07
C ARG A 139 -4.03 -16.73 -13.36
N GLN A 140 -4.57 -15.81 -14.15
CA GLN A 140 -5.07 -16.17 -15.46
C GLN A 140 -3.91 -16.77 -16.26
N THR A 141 -4.13 -17.95 -16.80
CA THR A 141 -3.20 -18.62 -17.68
C THR A 141 -3.04 -17.74 -18.93
N LEU A 142 -1.83 -17.20 -19.15
CA LEU A 142 -1.53 -16.40 -20.34
C LEU A 142 -1.90 -17.18 -21.62
N PRO A 143 -2.45 -16.52 -22.65
CA PRO A 143 -2.63 -17.14 -23.97
C PRO A 143 -1.30 -17.68 -24.52
N ASP A 144 -1.35 -18.80 -25.24
CA ASP A 144 -0.12 -19.50 -25.63
C ASP A 144 0.77 -18.69 -26.59
N GLY A 145 0.17 -17.85 -27.44
CA GLY A 145 0.93 -16.91 -28.28
C GLY A 145 1.77 -15.92 -27.46
N ILE A 146 1.21 -15.38 -26.37
CA ILE A 146 1.94 -14.48 -25.45
C ILE A 146 3.05 -15.24 -24.72
N LYS A 147 2.80 -16.49 -24.29
CA LYS A 147 3.84 -17.34 -23.70
C LYS A 147 5.00 -17.60 -24.68
N GLN A 148 4.70 -17.81 -25.95
CA GLN A 148 5.71 -17.99 -27.00
C GLN A 148 6.55 -16.72 -27.19
N LEU A 149 5.90 -15.56 -27.33
CA LEU A 149 6.60 -14.27 -27.45
C LEU A 149 7.54 -13.99 -26.26
N ILE A 150 7.10 -14.29 -25.03
CA ILE A 150 7.94 -14.17 -23.82
C ILE A 150 9.13 -15.13 -23.88
N ARG A 151 8.92 -16.38 -24.32
CA ARG A 151 9.98 -17.38 -24.47
C ARG A 151 11.01 -16.95 -25.52
N ASP A 152 10.56 -16.43 -26.65
CA ASP A 152 11.42 -15.99 -27.75
C ASP A 152 12.23 -14.76 -27.36
N ARG A 153 11.60 -13.75 -26.72
CA ARG A 153 12.30 -12.60 -26.14
C ARG A 153 13.39 -13.05 -25.16
N ARG A 154 13.09 -13.97 -24.25
CA ARG A 154 14.06 -14.51 -23.28
C ARG A 154 15.17 -15.34 -23.94
N ARG A 155 14.87 -16.04 -25.04
CA ARG A 155 15.87 -16.78 -25.83
C ARG A 155 16.83 -15.83 -26.52
N LEU A 156 16.31 -14.80 -27.21
CA LEU A 156 17.11 -13.79 -27.89
C LEU A 156 17.98 -13.00 -26.92
N LYS A 157 17.43 -12.57 -25.77
CA LYS A 157 18.22 -11.94 -24.70
C LYS A 157 19.37 -12.83 -24.23
N ARG A 158 19.12 -14.11 -23.93
CA ARG A 158 20.18 -15.05 -23.53
C ARG A 158 21.24 -15.24 -24.62
N LEU A 159 20.83 -15.26 -25.89
CA LEU A 159 21.75 -15.35 -27.01
C LEU A 159 22.63 -14.12 -27.08
N ALA A 160 22.05 -12.91 -27.12
CA ALA A 160 22.77 -11.64 -27.17
C ALA A 160 23.75 -11.48 -26.00
N THR A 161 23.34 -11.83 -24.78
CA THR A 161 24.23 -11.82 -23.61
C THR A 161 25.41 -12.79 -23.77
N ARG A 162 25.18 -13.98 -24.35
CA ARG A 162 26.23 -15.00 -24.57
C ARG A 162 27.16 -14.63 -25.71
N THR A 163 26.64 -14.06 -26.80
CA THR A 163 27.41 -13.76 -28.01
C THR A 163 28.02 -12.35 -28.00
N ARG A 164 27.57 -11.46 -27.11
CA ARG A 164 27.92 -10.02 -27.09
C ARG A 164 27.70 -9.32 -28.44
N LEU A 165 26.82 -9.87 -29.27
CA LEU A 165 26.37 -9.26 -30.51
C LEU A 165 24.97 -8.68 -30.26
N PRO A 166 24.67 -7.46 -30.75
CA PRO A 166 23.35 -6.85 -30.61
C PRO A 166 22.25 -7.74 -31.21
#